data_AF-A0A8J2JH22-F1
#
_entry.id   AF-A0A8J2JH22-F1
#
_cell.length_a   1.000
_cell.length_b   1.000
_cell.length_c   1.000
_cell.angle_alpha   90.00
_cell.angle_beta   90.00
_cell.angle_gamma   90.00
#
_symmetry.space_group_name_H-M   'P 1'
#
loop_
_entity.id
_entity.type
_entity.pdbx_description
1 polymer ?
#
loop_
_entity_poly.entity_id
_entity_poly.type
_entity_poly.pdbx_seq_one_letter_code
_entity_poly.pdbx_strand_id
1 'polypeptide(L)'
;MTSFDAVQCKLTYSSDPKYEKVEWHNDSDKRVTRYLFNTKTRDHMFCPKCGASIGIDFGKTRPDDPLYGISVRQFNNIDLDSLRYEKFDGMQKLGNGVDLSGTEINPKTGEPLAST
;
A
#
# COMPACT_ATOMS: atom_id res chain seq x y z
N MET A 1 17.96 -18.86 -6.48
CA MET A 1 17.64 -17.69 -5.62
C MET A 1 17.75 -16.44 -6.49
N THR A 2 16.64 -15.91 -6.98
CA THR A 2 16.63 -14.59 -7.63
C THR A 2 15.91 -13.65 -6.67
N SER A 3 16.69 -12.87 -5.92
CA SER A 3 16.18 -11.74 -5.15
C SER A 3 15.44 -10.82 -6.12
N PHE A 4 14.19 -10.51 -5.81
CA PHE A 4 13.53 -9.36 -6.40
C PHE A 4 14.17 -8.13 -5.73
N ASP A 5 15.31 -7.68 -6.25
CA ASP A 5 15.86 -6.37 -5.93
C ASP A 5 14.97 -5.34 -6.63
N ALA A 6 13.82 -5.06 -6.01
CA ALA A 6 12.70 -4.42 -6.70
C ALA A 6 12.64 -2.91 -6.48
N VAL A 7 13.14 -2.40 -5.36
CA VAL A 7 13.00 -0.98 -5.02
C VAL A 7 14.19 -0.54 -4.18
N GLN A 8 14.95 0.44 -4.67
CA GLN A 8 15.86 1.20 -3.81
C GLN A 8 15.22 2.55 -3.54
N CYS A 9 14.97 2.84 -2.26
CA CYS A 9 14.35 4.08 -1.83
C CYS A 9 15.23 4.73 -0.77
N LYS A 10 15.59 6.01 -0.96
CA LYS A 10 16.20 6.81 0.11
C LYS A 10 15.10 7.22 1.10
N LEU A 11 14.85 6.36 2.09
CA LEU A 11 13.90 6.64 3.17
C LEU A 11 14.48 7.74 4.08
N THR A 12 14.07 8.98 3.86
CA THR A 12 14.28 10.06 4.83
C THR A 12 13.22 9.96 5.92
N TYR A 13 13.67 9.87 7.16
CA TYR A 13 12.91 9.87 8.42
C TYR A 13 11.69 10.80 8.33
N SER A 14 10.46 10.25 8.37
CA SER A 14 9.15 10.94 8.59
C SER A 14 8.08 10.77 7.51
N SER A 15 8.37 10.39 6.26
CA SER A 15 7.33 10.33 5.23
C SER A 15 7.53 9.22 4.21
N ASP A 16 6.41 8.61 3.79
CA ASP A 16 6.36 7.71 2.64
C ASP A 16 7.00 8.38 1.41
N PRO A 17 7.76 7.64 0.60
CA PRO A 17 8.45 8.19 -0.54
C PRO A 17 7.49 8.64 -1.64
N LYS A 18 7.71 9.87 -2.13
CA LYS A 18 7.10 10.37 -3.36
C LYS A 18 7.62 9.58 -4.56
N TYR A 19 6.85 9.55 -5.64
CA TYR A 19 7.21 8.83 -6.87
C TYR A 19 8.62 9.19 -7.38
N GLU A 20 8.99 10.47 -7.33
CA GLU A 20 10.30 10.97 -7.78
C GLU A 20 11.50 10.41 -7.01
N LYS A 21 11.26 9.88 -5.79
CA LYS A 21 12.30 9.32 -4.91
C LYS A 21 12.38 7.79 -4.97
N VAL A 22 11.57 7.16 -5.83
CA VAL A 22 11.49 5.70 -5.99
C VAL A 22 12.00 5.30 -7.36
N GLU A 23 13.02 4.47 -7.39
CA GLU A 23 13.51 3.83 -8.61
C GLU A 23 13.10 2.36 -8.62
N TRP A 24 12.45 1.94 -9.71
CA TRP A 24 12.10 0.55 -9.97
C TRP A 24 13.18 -0.09 -10.83
N HIS A 25 13.80 -1.16 -10.32
CA HIS A 25 14.85 -1.87 -11.06
C HIS A 25 14.28 -3.04 -11.85
N ASN A 26 14.89 -3.38 -13.00
CA ASN A 26 14.58 -4.59 -13.77
C ASN A 26 13.08 -4.75 -14.13
N ASP A 27 12.43 -3.66 -14.55
CA ASP A 27 11.00 -3.60 -14.88
C ASP A 27 10.11 -4.22 -13.79
N SER A 28 10.51 -4.08 -12.52
CA SER A 28 9.80 -4.67 -11.38
C SER A 28 8.41 -4.07 -11.19
N ASP A 29 8.19 -2.84 -11.62
CA ASP A 29 6.90 -2.14 -11.64
C ASP A 29 5.84 -2.85 -12.52
N LYS A 30 6.28 -3.44 -13.64
CA LYS A 30 5.42 -4.20 -14.57
C LYS A 30 5.18 -5.62 -14.09
N ARG A 31 6.10 -6.16 -13.28
CA ARG A 31 6.03 -7.53 -12.75
C ARG A 31 5.29 -7.64 -11.42
N VAL A 32 4.98 -6.50 -10.79
CA VAL A 32 4.19 -6.47 -9.56
C VAL A 32 2.71 -6.71 -9.87
N THR A 33 2.07 -7.56 -9.09
CA THR A 33 0.63 -7.74 -9.19
C THR A 33 -0.06 -6.72 -8.29
N ARG A 34 -1.14 -6.12 -8.81
CA ARG A 34 -1.92 -5.09 -8.13
C ARG A 34 -3.29 -5.65 -7.77
N TYR A 35 -3.66 -5.51 -6.51
CA TYR A 35 -4.97 -5.90 -5.99
C TYR A 35 -5.69 -4.66 -5.46
N LEU A 36 -6.96 -4.53 -5.83
CA LEU A 36 -7.84 -3.44 -5.46
C LEU A 36 -8.95 -3.98 -4.56
N PHE A 37 -9.18 -3.32 -3.43
CA PHE A 37 -10.22 -3.69 -2.49
C PHE A 37 -11.22 -2.54 -2.28
N ASN A 38 -12.48 -2.90 -1.98
CA ASN A 38 -13.58 -1.98 -1.67
C ASN A 38 -13.73 -0.82 -2.68
N THR A 39 -13.30 0.40 -2.31
CA THR A 39 -13.39 1.62 -3.13
C THR A 39 -12.49 1.59 -4.36
N LYS A 40 -11.55 0.64 -4.45
CA LYS A 40 -10.61 0.48 -5.56
C LYS A 40 -9.70 1.70 -5.78
N THR A 41 -9.43 2.46 -4.72
CA THR A 41 -8.62 3.70 -4.76
C THR A 41 -7.18 3.52 -4.29
N ARG A 42 -6.79 2.32 -3.85
CA ARG A 42 -5.46 2.01 -3.32
C ARG A 42 -4.97 0.71 -3.93
N ASP A 43 -3.93 0.76 -4.75
CA ASP A 43 -3.38 -0.46 -5.35
C ASP A 43 -2.44 -1.14 -4.36
N HIS A 44 -2.87 -2.28 -3.83
CA HIS A 44 -2.00 -3.14 -3.02
C HIS A 44 -1.07 -3.91 -3.95
N MET A 45 0.23 -3.72 -3.79
CA MET A 45 1.27 -4.29 -4.65
C MET A 45 1.92 -5.50 -3.98
N PHE A 46 1.94 -6.63 -4.69
CA PHE A 46 2.52 -7.88 -4.21
C PHE A 46 3.32 -8.61 -5.30
N CYS A 47 4.27 -9.43 -4.86
CA CYS A 47 5.02 -10.31 -5.75
C CYS A 47 4.14 -11.51 -6.14
N PRO A 48 3.90 -11.78 -7.44
CA PRO A 48 3.09 -12.91 -7.88
C PRO A 48 3.69 -14.28 -7.55
N LYS A 49 5.01 -14.36 -7.32
CA LYS A 49 5.71 -15.63 -7.11
C LYS A 49 5.75 -16.07 -5.66
N CYS A 50 6.01 -15.15 -4.74
CA CYS A 50 6.18 -15.44 -3.31
C CYS A 50 5.06 -14.87 -2.44
N GLY A 51 4.14 -14.07 -2.99
CA GLY A 51 3.06 -13.44 -2.24
C GLY A 51 3.51 -12.31 -1.30
N ALA A 52 4.79 -11.93 -1.32
CA ALA A 52 5.28 -10.85 -0.45
C ALA A 52 4.61 -9.51 -0.80
N SER A 53 4.14 -8.81 0.23
CA SER A 53 3.62 -7.45 0.10
C SER A 53 4.77 -6.46 -0.06
N ILE A 54 4.79 -5.78 -1.20
CA ILE A 54 5.81 -4.79 -1.56
C ILE A 54 5.40 -3.41 -1.08
N GLY A 55 4.13 -3.05 -1.25
CA GLY A 55 3.64 -1.75 -0.80
C GLY A 55 2.22 -1.41 -1.25
N ILE A 56 1.85 -0.15 -1.08
CA ILE A 56 0.58 0.42 -1.52
C ILE A 56 0.87 1.65 -2.36
N ASP A 57 0.23 1.73 -3.53
CA ASP A 57 0.24 2.93 -4.35
C ASP A 57 -0.93 3.84 -3.98
N PHE A 58 -0.61 5.07 -3.57
CA PHE A 58 -1.58 6.08 -3.20
C PHE A 58 -1.90 7.07 -4.32
N GLY A 59 -1.32 6.94 -5.52
CA GLY A 59 -1.54 7.88 -6.62
C GLY A 59 -3.01 8.11 -6.97
N LYS A 60 -3.85 7.05 -6.86
CA LYS A 60 -5.30 7.16 -7.05
C LYS A 60 -6.04 7.89 -5.93
N THR A 61 -5.54 7.83 -4.69
CA THR A 61 -6.14 8.53 -3.54
C THR A 61 -5.56 9.95 -3.37
N ARG A 62 -4.34 10.20 -3.85
CA ARG A 62 -3.61 11.47 -3.76
C ARG A 62 -3.01 11.83 -5.13
N PRO A 63 -3.84 12.23 -6.11
CA PRO A 63 -3.37 12.52 -7.46
C PRO A 63 -2.42 13.72 -7.53
N ASP A 64 -2.63 14.72 -6.66
CA ASP A 64 -1.79 15.93 -6.62
C ASP A 64 -0.45 15.74 -5.90
N ASP A 65 -0.34 14.69 -5.06
CA ASP A 65 0.89 14.36 -4.31
C ASP A 65 1.07 12.83 -4.21
N PRO A 66 1.43 12.18 -5.33
CA PRO A 66 1.49 10.72 -5.41
C PRO A 66 2.70 10.18 -4.64
N LEU A 67 2.42 9.15 -3.84
CA LEU A 67 3.39 8.52 -2.95
C LEU A 67 3.16 7.01 -2.86
N TYR A 68 4.21 6.30 -2.46
CA TYR A 68 4.16 4.86 -2.22
C TYR A 68 4.35 4.56 -0.73
N GLY A 69 3.48 3.73 -0.16
CA GLY A 69 3.75 3.10 1.13
C GLY A 69 4.55 1.83 0.89
N ILE A 70 5.88 1.86 1.08
CA ILE A 70 6.76 0.72 0.79
C ILE A 70 7.03 -0.09 2.07
N SER A 71 6.93 -1.41 1.95
CA SER A 71 7.24 -2.35 3.03
C SER A 71 8.75 -2.39 3.29
N VAL A 72 9.16 -2.03 4.51
CA VAL A 72 10.58 -2.05 4.91
C VAL A 72 11.22 -3.44 4.83
N ARG A 73 10.41 -4.51 4.89
CA ARG A 73 10.87 -5.90 4.79
C ARG A 73 11.42 -6.27 3.40
N GLN A 74 11.22 -5.44 2.39
CA GLN A 74 11.74 -5.68 1.04
C GLN A 74 13.15 -5.13 0.84
N PHE A 75 13.64 -4.27 1.73
CA PHE A 75 15.00 -3.74 1.61
C PHE A 75 16.00 -4.72 2.20
N ASN A 76 17.00 -5.05 1.40
CA ASN A 76 18.15 -5.80 1.87
C ASN A 76 19.03 -4.89 2.75
N ASN A 77 19.68 -5.49 3.74
CA ASN A 77 20.64 -4.81 4.62
C ASN A 77 20.03 -3.72 5.53
N ILE A 78 18.73 -3.81 5.83
CA ILE A 78 18.13 -3.05 6.93
C ILE A 78 18.09 -3.92 8.18
N ASP A 79 18.60 -3.38 9.28
CA ASP A 79 18.40 -3.95 10.60
C ASP A 79 16.97 -3.65 11.08
N LEU A 80 16.14 -4.68 11.07
CA LEU A 80 14.74 -4.59 11.49
C LEU A 80 14.60 -4.49 13.01
N ASP A 81 15.59 -4.98 13.77
CA ASP A 81 15.52 -5.06 15.24
C ASP A 81 15.79 -3.70 15.88
N SER A 82 16.64 -2.86 15.26
CA SER A 82 16.88 -1.48 15.70
C SER A 82 15.82 -0.48 15.23
N LEU A 83 14.85 -0.90 14.40
CA LEU A 83 13.88 0.00 13.81
C LEU A 83 12.87 0.50 14.86
N ARG A 84 12.75 1.82 14.98
CA ARG A 84 11.70 2.46 15.77
C ARG A 84 10.42 2.53 14.94
N TYR A 85 9.38 1.83 15.38
CA TYR A 85 8.07 1.84 14.73
C TYR A 85 7.02 2.48 15.63
N GLU A 86 6.13 3.25 15.02
CA GLU A 86 4.90 3.69 15.68
C GLU A 86 3.77 2.73 15.32
N LYS A 87 3.09 2.19 16.33
CA LYS A 87 1.93 1.33 16.09
C LYS A 87 0.75 2.20 15.70
N PHE A 88 0.29 2.02 14.46
CA PHE A 88 -0.96 2.59 13.98
C PHE A 88 -2.02 1.50 13.93
N ASP A 89 -3.02 1.61 14.80
CA ASP A 89 -4.21 0.77 14.77
C ASP A 89 -5.32 1.52 14.03
N GLY A 90 -5.59 1.09 12.80
CA GLY A 90 -6.64 1.68 11.97
C GLY A 90 -8.04 1.48 12.54
N MET A 91 -8.30 0.42 13.31
CA MET A 91 -9.63 0.17 13.88
C MET A 91 -9.92 1.12 15.04
N GLN A 92 -8.93 1.39 15.89
CA GLN A 92 -9.10 2.28 17.04
C GLN A 92 -8.96 3.76 16.67
N LYS A 93 -8.02 4.12 15.78
CA LYS A 93 -7.67 5.53 15.53
C LYS A 93 -8.49 6.22 14.44
N LEU A 94 -9.14 5.48 13.53
CA LEU A 94 -9.91 6.07 12.41
C LEU A 94 -11.41 6.17 12.68
N GLY A 95 -11.87 5.81 13.88
CA GLY A 95 -13.29 5.77 14.23
C GLY A 95 -13.92 4.43 13.86
N ASN A 96 -14.71 3.92 14.80
CA ASN A 96 -15.52 2.71 14.78
C ASN A 96 -15.69 2.07 13.41
N GLY A 97 -14.88 1.03 13.14
CA GLY A 97 -15.10 0.08 12.08
C GLY A 97 -16.48 -0.54 12.24
N VAL A 98 -17.46 0.04 11.56
CA VAL A 98 -18.79 -0.52 11.41
C VAL A 98 -18.68 -1.78 10.57
N ASP A 99 -19.40 -2.82 10.96
CA ASP A 99 -19.55 -4.00 10.11
C ASP A 99 -20.30 -3.59 8.84
N LEU A 100 -19.60 -3.65 7.71
CA LEU A 100 -20.16 -3.40 6.38
C LEU A 100 -20.35 -4.70 5.60
N SER A 101 -20.19 -5.86 6.23
CA SER A 101 -20.44 -7.14 5.57
C SER A 101 -21.92 -7.22 5.17
N GLY A 102 -22.18 -7.60 3.91
CA GLY A 102 -23.54 -7.64 3.35
C GLY A 102 -24.14 -6.27 2.97
N THR A 103 -23.43 -5.15 3.17
CA THR A 103 -23.88 -3.83 2.74
C THR A 103 -23.30 -3.51 1.36
N GLU A 104 -24.14 -3.45 0.34
CA GLU A 104 -23.71 -2.97 -0.98
C GLU A 104 -23.63 -1.44 -0.96
N ILE A 105 -22.48 -0.88 -1.36
CA ILE A 105 -22.31 0.57 -1.49
C ILE A 105 -22.65 0.97 -2.92
N ASN A 106 -23.50 1.98 -3.11
CA ASN A 106 -23.78 2.50 -4.44
C ASN A 106 -22.52 3.20 -5.00
N PRO A 107 -21.98 2.74 -6.15
CA PRO A 107 -20.73 3.27 -6.70
C PRO A 107 -20.83 4.71 -7.21
N LYS A 108 -22.04 5.27 -7.37
CA LYS A 108 -22.27 6.65 -7.81
C LYS A 108 -22.44 7.63 -6.65
N THR A 109 -23.02 7.20 -5.54
CA THR A 109 -23.36 8.08 -4.41
C THR A 109 -22.47 7.86 -3.19
N GLY A 110 -21.81 6.71 -3.07
CA GLY A 110 -20.99 6.36 -1.92
C GLY A 110 -21.79 5.98 -0.67
N GLU A 111 -23.11 5.85 -0.79
CA GLU A 111 -24.03 5.52 0.31
C GLU A 111 -24.44 4.03 0.28
N PRO A 112 -24.79 3.44 1.43
CA PRO A 112 -25.38 2.09 1.49
C PRO A 112 -26.65 1.99 0.63
N LEU A 113 -26.75 0.96 -0.21
CA LEU A 113 -28.01 0.55 -0.83
C LEU A 113 -28.95 0.11 0.29
N ALA A 114 -30.06 0.83 0.47
CA ALA A 114 -31.06 0.47 1.47
C ALA A 114 -31.55 -0.97 1.21
N SER A 115 -31.32 -1.86 2.18
CA SER A 115 -31.87 -3.22 2.19
C SER A 115 -33.39 -3.10 2.03
N THR A 116 -33.92 -3.63 0.94
CA THR A 116 -35.36 -3.87 0.79
C THR A 116 -35.74 -5.15 1.51
#